data_AF-A0A9D3RV07-F1
#
_entry.id   AF-A0A9D3RV07-F1
#
_cell.length_a   1.000
_cell.length_b   1.000
_cell.length_c   1.000
_cell.angle_alpha   90.00
_cell.angle_beta   90.00
_cell.angle_gamma   90.00
#
_symmetry.space_group_name_H-M   'P 1'
#
loop_
_entity.id
_entity.type
_entity.pdbx_description
1 polymer ?
#
loop_
_entity_poly.entity_id
_entity_poly.type
_entity_poly.pdbx_seq_one_letter_code
_entity_poly.pdbx_strand_id
1 'polypeptide(L)'
;MEIDVSPEAKHKPLMIVFSDDQSSDHRGDKREINEMIGHETVGAGLQDNLDLDLNGLWGDGEGRGKREGEAEEDEEALIQMRSNLIYDTASRIRRNAKANQCKKTSLYVEFKDIGWDSWILAPTGYEAFECNGVCNFPLTKHVTPTKHAIIQTLVSMKSPQRVSQACCVPTKLDPISLLYMDETGVVTYKYKYDGMVVAECGCR
;
A
#
# COMPACT_ATOMS: atom_id res chain seq x y z
N MET A 1 24.97 12.14 34.04
CA MET A 1 26.43 12.29 33.94
C MET A 1 26.72 13.76 33.69
N GLU A 2 27.53 14.38 34.53
CA GLU A 2 27.98 15.76 34.33
C GLU A 2 28.96 15.81 33.15
N ILE A 3 28.74 16.76 32.24
CA ILE A 3 29.58 16.92 31.05
C ILE A 3 30.67 17.91 31.43
N ASP A 4 31.86 17.39 31.72
CA ASP A 4 33.06 18.19 31.90
C ASP A 4 33.50 18.76 30.54
N VAL A 5 33.40 20.08 30.38
CA VAL A 5 33.83 20.82 29.19
C VAL A 5 35.27 21.28 29.40
N SER A 6 36.17 20.32 29.59
CA SER A 6 37.61 20.58 29.58
C SER A 6 38.15 20.46 28.14
N PRO A 7 38.95 21.42 27.65
CA PRO A 7 39.33 21.51 26.23
C PRO A 7 40.40 20.50 25.80
N GLU A 8 40.70 19.48 26.60
CA GLU A 8 41.85 18.60 26.41
C GLU A 8 41.51 17.13 26.09
N ALA A 9 40.22 16.79 25.93
CA ALA A 9 39.80 15.49 25.40
C ALA A 9 39.89 15.47 23.86
N LYS A 10 41.12 15.40 23.34
CA LYS A 10 41.40 15.11 21.94
C LYS A 10 40.62 13.85 21.50
N HIS A 11 39.71 14.03 20.54
CA HIS A 11 39.19 13.06 19.58
C HIS A 11 39.41 11.59 19.98
N LYS A 12 38.49 11.02 20.77
CA LYS A 12 38.39 9.56 20.88
C LYS A 12 37.93 9.02 19.52
N PRO A 13 38.74 8.23 18.80
CA PRO A 13 38.28 7.61 17.57
C PRO A 13 37.17 6.62 17.92
N LEU A 14 35.98 6.82 17.35
CA LEU A 14 34.92 5.82 17.36
C LEU A 14 35.34 4.70 16.41
N MET A 15 35.56 3.51 16.94
CA MET A 15 35.78 2.32 16.14
C MET A 15 34.41 1.84 15.65
N ILE A 16 34.11 2.09 14.39
CA ILE A 16 32.92 1.55 13.74
C ILE A 16 33.25 0.12 13.31
N VAL A 17 32.57 -0.85 13.90
CA VAL A 17 32.73 -2.26 13.55
C VAL A 17 31.75 -2.58 12.42
N PHE A 18 32.28 -3.02 11.28
CA PHE A 18 31.48 -3.45 10.13
C PHE A 18 31.32 -4.97 10.19
N SER A 19 30.09 -5.44 10.43
CA SER A 19 29.74 -6.85 10.28
C SER A 19 29.18 -7.06 8.88
N ASP A 20 29.98 -7.66 8.01
CA ASP A 20 29.59 -8.01 6.64
C ASP A 20 28.88 -9.39 6.69
N ASP A 21 27.60 -9.40 7.06
CA ASP A 21 26.80 -10.63 7.20
C ASP A 21 25.98 -10.87 5.92
N GLN A 22 26.52 -11.69 5.00
CA GLN A 22 25.89 -12.06 3.71
C GLN A 22 25.01 -13.32 3.81
N SER A 23 24.37 -13.55 4.95
CA SER A 23 23.49 -14.71 5.16
C SER A 23 22.02 -14.33 4.98
N SER A 24 21.38 -14.81 3.91
CA SER A 24 19.93 -14.70 3.69
C SER A 24 19.18 -15.71 4.58
N ASP A 25 19.27 -15.57 5.91
CA ASP A 25 18.54 -16.44 6.85
C ASP A 25 17.22 -15.79 7.27
N HIS A 26 16.10 -16.34 6.76
CA HIS A 26 14.73 -15.89 7.07
C HIS A 26 14.35 -15.93 8.55
N ARG A 27 15.17 -16.55 9.42
CA ARG A 27 15.00 -16.47 10.88
C ARG A 27 15.41 -15.12 11.45
N GLY A 28 16.33 -14.40 10.80
CA GLY A 28 16.71 -13.02 11.14
C GLY A 28 15.55 -12.06 10.94
N ASP A 29 14.92 -12.12 9.76
CA ASP A 29 13.80 -11.24 9.35
C ASP A 29 12.68 -11.16 10.41
N LYS A 30 12.30 -12.29 11.01
CA LYS A 30 11.25 -12.32 12.04
C LYS A 30 11.65 -11.66 13.36
N ARG A 31 12.91 -11.78 13.76
CA ARG A 31 13.43 -11.12 14.96
C ARG A 31 13.53 -9.62 14.73
N GLU A 32 14.03 -9.23 13.56
CA GLU A 32 14.14 -7.83 13.13
C GLU A 32 12.77 -7.14 13.04
N ILE A 33 11.76 -7.80 12.45
CA ILE A 33 10.38 -7.28 12.45
C ILE A 33 9.84 -7.11 13.86
N ASN A 34 10.11 -8.07 14.75
CA ASN A 34 9.64 -8.00 16.13
C ASN A 34 10.36 -6.88 16.92
N GLU A 35 11.63 -6.63 16.65
CA GLU A 35 12.40 -5.50 17.17
C GLU A 35 11.80 -4.17 16.67
N MET A 36 11.46 -4.07 15.37
CA MET A 36 10.76 -2.90 14.82
C MET A 36 9.42 -2.63 15.51
N ILE A 37 8.59 -3.66 15.67
CA ILE A 37 7.29 -3.55 16.36
C ILE A 37 7.49 -3.14 17.83
N GLY A 38 8.55 -3.64 18.48
CA GLY A 38 8.91 -3.23 19.85
C GLY A 38 9.05 -1.72 20.01
N HIS A 39 9.64 -1.05 19.01
CA HIS A 39 9.78 0.40 19.00
C HIS A 39 8.48 1.16 18.64
N GLU A 40 7.50 0.53 18.00
CA GLU A 40 6.18 1.12 17.69
C GLU A 40 5.18 1.03 18.87
N THR A 41 5.22 -0.07 19.64
CA THR A 41 4.21 -0.39 20.67
C THR A 41 4.20 0.52 21.90
N VAL A 42 5.17 1.44 22.02
CA VAL A 42 5.20 2.44 23.11
C VAL A 42 4.28 3.65 22.80
N GLY A 43 3.73 3.75 21.58
CA GLY A 43 3.14 5.01 21.06
C GLY A 43 1.67 5.04 20.61
N ALA A 44 0.90 3.95 20.58
CA ALA A 44 -0.50 4.04 20.10
C ALA A 44 -1.42 2.90 20.60
N GLY A 45 -2.18 3.19 21.66
CA GLY A 45 -3.32 2.38 22.07
C GLY A 45 -4.60 2.90 21.42
N LEU A 46 -5.14 2.16 20.44
CA LEU A 46 -6.52 2.30 19.98
C LEU A 46 -7.14 0.92 19.84
N GLN A 47 -8.10 0.63 20.71
CA GLN A 47 -8.94 -0.57 20.72
C GLN A 47 -9.86 -0.54 19.49
N ASP A 48 -9.76 -1.58 18.67
CA ASP A 48 -10.67 -1.84 17.56
C ASP A 48 -11.90 -2.60 18.08
N ASN A 49 -13.11 -2.12 17.77
CA ASN A 49 -14.37 -2.83 18.01
C ASN A 49 -15.44 -2.25 17.07
N LEU A 50 -15.75 -2.99 16.00
CA LEU A 50 -16.95 -2.78 15.17
C LEU A 50 -17.57 -4.14 14.86
N ASP A 51 -18.43 -4.59 15.77
CA ASP A 51 -19.47 -5.59 15.51
C ASP A 51 -20.57 -4.95 14.65
N LEU A 52 -20.91 -5.55 13.50
CA LEU A 52 -22.15 -5.22 12.79
C LEU A 52 -22.89 -6.49 12.33
N ASP A 53 -24.14 -6.50 12.78
CA ASP A 53 -25.14 -7.55 12.80
C ASP A 53 -25.71 -7.87 11.40
N LEU A 54 -25.99 -9.15 11.18
CA LEU A 54 -26.41 -9.75 9.93
C LEU A 54 -27.89 -10.13 10.05
N ASN A 55 -28.82 -9.30 9.56
CA ASN A 55 -30.20 -9.71 9.30
C ASN A 55 -30.95 -8.77 8.35
N GLY A 56 -31.38 -9.29 7.19
CA GLY A 56 -32.16 -8.55 6.20
C GLY A 56 -32.30 -9.30 4.87
N LEU A 57 -32.78 -10.54 4.95
CA LEU A 57 -32.88 -11.52 3.88
C LEU A 57 -34.30 -11.50 3.26
N TRP A 58 -34.37 -11.48 1.92
CA TRP A 58 -35.52 -11.78 1.03
C TRP A 58 -36.76 -10.87 1.03
N GLY A 59 -37.09 -10.38 -0.17
CA GLY A 59 -38.39 -9.81 -0.53
C GLY A 59 -38.61 -9.88 -2.04
N ASP A 60 -39.13 -11.01 -2.52
CA ASP A 60 -39.65 -11.23 -3.88
C ASP A 60 -40.98 -10.49 -4.11
N GLY A 61 -41.32 -10.20 -5.38
CA GLY A 61 -42.74 -10.11 -5.80
C GLY A 61 -43.13 -9.04 -6.84
N GLU A 62 -43.16 -9.49 -8.10
CA GLU A 62 -43.98 -9.12 -9.29
C GLU A 62 -45.06 -8.00 -9.29
N GLY A 63 -45.28 -7.36 -10.46
CA GLY A 63 -46.44 -6.50 -10.73
C GLY A 63 -46.57 -5.87 -12.14
N ARG A 64 -46.95 -6.69 -13.12
CA ARG A 64 -47.51 -6.52 -14.50
C ARG A 64 -48.26 -5.20 -14.89
N GLY A 65 -48.09 -4.74 -16.15
CA GLY A 65 -49.03 -3.83 -16.86
C GLY A 65 -48.66 -3.50 -18.32
N LYS A 66 -49.47 -3.95 -19.30
CA LYS A 66 -49.34 -3.81 -20.77
C LYS A 66 -49.88 -2.46 -21.31
N ARG A 67 -49.30 -1.94 -22.40
CA ARG A 67 -50.03 -1.39 -23.58
C ARG A 67 -49.12 -1.34 -24.82
N GLU A 68 -49.67 -1.77 -25.95
CA GLU A 68 -49.04 -1.91 -27.27
C GLU A 68 -49.36 -0.69 -28.16
N GLY A 69 -48.42 -0.30 -29.04
CA GLY A 69 -48.67 0.52 -30.22
C GLY A 69 -47.56 1.52 -30.55
N GLU A 70 -47.00 1.42 -31.76
CA GLU A 70 -46.03 2.29 -32.47
C GLU A 70 -44.58 1.77 -32.46
N ALA A 71 -44.26 0.95 -33.49
CA ALA A 71 -42.95 0.38 -33.76
C ALA A 71 -42.54 0.81 -35.17
N GLU A 72 -41.41 1.53 -35.28
CA GLU A 72 -40.32 1.30 -36.26
C GLU A 72 -39.34 2.49 -36.38
N GLU A 73 -39.59 3.67 -35.78
CA GLU A 73 -38.61 4.78 -35.75
C GLU A 73 -37.75 4.83 -34.47
N ASP A 74 -38.14 4.09 -33.43
CA ASP A 74 -37.48 4.12 -32.12
C ASP A 74 -36.30 3.15 -31.98
N GLU A 75 -36.20 2.12 -32.82
CA GLU A 75 -35.18 1.08 -32.63
C GLU A 75 -33.78 1.61 -32.98
N GLU A 76 -33.65 2.38 -34.06
CA GLU A 76 -32.38 2.98 -34.48
C GLU A 76 -31.94 4.08 -33.52
N ALA A 77 -32.88 4.90 -33.02
CA ALA A 77 -32.63 5.91 -31.99
C ALA A 77 -32.26 5.28 -30.63
N LEU A 78 -32.88 4.17 -30.24
CA LEU A 78 -32.54 3.42 -29.03
C LEU A 78 -31.21 2.69 -29.16
N ILE A 79 -30.91 2.11 -30.33
CA ILE A 79 -29.59 1.51 -30.65
C ILE A 79 -28.51 2.58 -30.61
N GLN A 80 -28.79 3.79 -31.11
CA GLN A 80 -27.86 4.91 -31.11
C GLN A 80 -27.69 5.52 -29.71
N MET A 81 -28.75 5.64 -28.91
CA MET A 81 -28.68 6.01 -27.49
C MET A 81 -27.89 4.97 -26.69
N ARG A 82 -28.09 3.67 -26.93
CA ARG A 82 -27.34 2.59 -26.27
C ARG A 82 -25.87 2.59 -26.68
N SER A 83 -25.57 2.83 -27.95
CA SER A 83 -24.19 2.96 -28.46
C SER A 83 -23.49 4.19 -27.88
N ASN A 84 -24.18 5.33 -27.76
CA ASN A 84 -23.66 6.54 -27.14
C ASN A 84 -23.45 6.36 -25.64
N LEU A 85 -24.35 5.67 -24.92
CA LEU A 85 -24.15 5.30 -23.52
C LEU A 85 -22.92 4.38 -23.36
N ILE A 86 -22.69 3.43 -24.27
CA ILE A 86 -21.51 2.55 -24.24
C ILE A 86 -20.23 3.34 -24.53
N TYR A 87 -20.21 4.18 -25.58
CA TYR A 87 -19.03 4.95 -25.99
C TYR A 87 -18.68 6.09 -25.04
N ASP A 88 -19.69 6.81 -24.52
CA ASP A 88 -19.50 7.93 -23.59
C ASP A 88 -19.18 7.42 -22.17
N THR A 89 -19.81 6.32 -21.72
CA THR A 89 -19.38 5.63 -20.49
C THR A 89 -17.95 5.10 -20.62
N ALA A 90 -17.60 4.45 -21.73
CA ALA A 90 -16.22 3.99 -21.97
C ALA A 90 -15.21 5.15 -22.05
N SER A 91 -15.60 6.30 -22.63
CA SER A 91 -14.73 7.48 -22.76
C SER A 91 -14.58 8.27 -21.45
N ARG A 92 -15.64 8.34 -20.63
CA ARG A 92 -15.59 8.89 -19.27
C ARG A 92 -14.80 7.98 -18.33
N ILE A 93 -14.97 6.66 -18.44
CA ILE A 93 -14.14 5.66 -17.74
C ILE A 93 -12.68 5.79 -18.16
N ARG A 94 -12.36 5.89 -19.46
CA ARG A 94 -10.97 6.07 -19.94
C ARG A 94 -10.32 7.35 -19.42
N ARG A 95 -11.06 8.45 -19.32
CA ARG A 95 -10.53 9.73 -18.77
C ARG A 95 -10.27 9.63 -17.27
N ASN A 96 -11.16 8.99 -16.51
CA ASN A 96 -10.98 8.81 -15.07
C ASN A 96 -9.91 7.73 -14.73
N ALA A 97 -9.76 6.73 -15.60
CA ALA A 97 -8.76 5.68 -15.46
C ALA A 97 -7.32 6.14 -15.72
N LYS A 98 -7.08 7.26 -16.43
CA LYS A 98 -5.71 7.69 -16.75
C LYS A 98 -5.00 8.39 -15.58
N ALA A 99 -5.75 8.95 -14.63
CA ALA A 99 -5.18 9.70 -13.50
C ALA A 99 -4.94 8.83 -12.25
N ASN A 100 -5.78 7.80 -12.03
CA ASN A 100 -5.89 7.08 -10.76
C ASN A 100 -5.54 5.58 -10.85
N GLN A 101 -4.74 5.15 -11.83
CA GLN A 101 -4.25 3.77 -11.87
C GLN A 101 -3.21 3.52 -10.78
N CYS A 102 -3.19 2.30 -10.23
CA CYS A 102 -2.18 1.85 -9.27
C CYS A 102 -0.77 2.11 -9.80
N LYS A 103 0.00 2.91 -9.06
CA LYS A 103 1.35 3.33 -9.42
C LYS A 103 2.17 3.63 -8.18
N LYS A 104 3.49 3.66 -8.35
CA LYS A 104 4.41 4.17 -7.35
C LYS A 104 4.36 5.70 -7.29
N THR A 105 4.18 6.27 -6.12
CA THR A 105 4.23 7.71 -5.86
C THR A 105 5.32 8.03 -4.85
N SER A 106 5.83 9.27 -4.89
CA SER A 106 6.87 9.75 -3.97
C SER A 106 6.31 9.84 -2.55
N LEU A 107 7.09 9.36 -1.59
CA LEU A 107 6.82 9.44 -0.17
C LEU A 107 8.17 9.51 0.52
N TYR A 108 8.46 10.67 1.11
CA TYR A 108 9.62 10.88 1.94
C TYR A 108 9.23 10.67 3.40
N VAL A 109 10.01 9.86 4.12
CA VAL A 109 9.78 9.54 5.52
C VAL A 109 10.96 10.06 6.33
N GLU A 110 10.68 10.92 7.31
CA GLU A 110 11.64 11.27 8.35
C GLU A 110 11.47 10.30 9.52
N PHE A 111 12.57 9.71 10.00
CA PHE A 111 12.50 8.76 11.11
C PHE A 111 12.01 9.43 12.40
N LYS A 112 12.23 10.72 12.54
CA LYS A 112 11.71 11.52 13.65
C LYS A 112 10.19 11.57 13.69
N ASP A 113 9.52 11.62 12.54
CA ASP A 113 8.06 11.73 12.47
C ASP A 113 7.36 10.45 12.95
N ILE A 114 8.05 9.32 12.87
CA ILE A 114 7.58 8.01 13.35
C ILE A 114 8.24 7.58 14.68
N GLY A 115 9.02 8.46 15.31
CA GLY A 115 9.68 8.21 16.61
C GLY A 115 10.86 7.23 16.57
N TRP A 116 11.42 6.97 15.38
CA TRP A 116 12.55 6.07 15.18
C TRP A 116 13.91 6.77 15.25
N ASP A 117 13.94 8.09 15.39
CA ASP A 117 15.18 8.88 15.60
C ASP A 117 15.88 8.58 16.94
N SER A 118 15.21 7.88 17.86
CA SER A 118 15.77 7.42 19.13
C SER A 118 16.79 6.29 18.98
N TRP A 119 16.63 5.43 17.95
CA TRP A 119 17.47 4.26 17.73
C TRP A 119 18.13 4.27 16.35
N ILE A 120 17.52 4.87 15.32
CA ILE A 120 18.16 5.11 14.02
C ILE A 120 18.93 6.43 14.07
N LEU A 121 20.26 6.34 13.92
CA LEU A 121 21.17 7.47 13.95
C LEU A 121 21.36 8.11 12.57
N ALA A 122 21.38 7.29 11.50
CA ALA A 122 21.50 7.76 10.13
C ALA A 122 20.91 6.75 9.11
N PRO A 123 20.33 7.23 7.99
CA PRO A 123 20.06 8.64 7.65
C PRO A 123 18.94 9.22 8.54
N THR A 124 18.66 10.53 8.46
CA THR A 124 17.54 11.16 9.21
C THR A 124 16.18 10.89 8.58
N GLY A 125 16.17 10.54 7.29
CA GLY A 125 15.00 10.18 6.53
C GLY A 125 15.40 9.60 5.17
N TYR A 126 14.43 9.08 4.44
CA TYR A 126 14.65 8.44 3.15
C TYR A 126 13.40 8.47 2.25
N GLU A 127 13.61 8.26 0.95
CA GLU A 127 12.52 8.13 -0.01
C GLU A 127 11.97 6.70 0.00
N ALA A 128 10.93 6.47 0.80
CA ALA A 128 10.27 5.17 0.91
C ALA A 128 9.42 4.84 -0.33
N PHE A 129 8.84 5.88 -0.95
CA PHE A 129 7.74 5.77 -1.91
C PHE A 129 6.50 5.06 -1.32
N GLU A 130 5.37 5.19 -2.00
CA GLU A 130 4.15 4.48 -1.66
C GLU A 130 3.48 3.93 -2.93
N CYS A 131 2.56 2.97 -2.76
CA CYS A 131 1.69 2.52 -3.83
C CYS A 131 0.32 3.14 -3.67
N ASN A 132 -0.10 3.93 -4.66
CA ASN A 132 -1.36 4.65 -4.63
C ASN A 132 -2.11 4.51 -5.96
N GLY A 133 -3.44 4.53 -5.88
CA GLY A 133 -4.36 4.40 -7.01
C GLY A 133 -5.31 3.21 -6.89
N VAL A 134 -6.09 3.01 -7.95
CA VAL A 134 -7.23 2.09 -8.01
C VAL A 134 -6.95 0.95 -8.98
N CYS A 135 -7.36 -0.27 -8.60
CA CYS A 135 -7.24 -1.48 -9.41
C CYS A 135 -8.54 -1.78 -10.17
N ASN A 136 -8.79 -0.99 -11.21
CA ASN A 136 -9.96 -1.15 -12.08
C ASN A 136 -9.65 -1.94 -13.36
N PHE A 137 -10.62 -2.68 -13.87
CA PHE A 137 -10.48 -3.38 -15.14
C PHE A 137 -10.52 -2.39 -16.32
N PRO A 138 -9.71 -2.58 -17.38
CA PRO A 138 -8.69 -3.62 -17.53
C PRO A 138 -7.42 -3.32 -16.73
N LEU A 139 -6.94 -4.30 -15.96
CA LEU A 139 -5.66 -4.18 -15.24
C LEU A 139 -4.52 -4.16 -16.28
N THR A 140 -3.62 -3.17 -16.16
CA THR A 140 -2.50 -3.03 -17.08
C THR A 140 -1.42 -4.07 -16.78
N LYS A 141 -0.62 -4.45 -17.79
CA LYS A 141 0.48 -5.42 -17.59
C LYS A 141 1.53 -4.93 -16.58
N HIS A 142 1.65 -3.61 -16.41
CA HIS A 142 2.61 -2.98 -15.51
C HIS A 142 2.33 -3.23 -14.02
N VAL A 143 1.08 -3.51 -13.63
CA VAL A 143 0.69 -3.78 -12.23
C VAL A 143 0.66 -5.27 -11.88
N THR A 144 1.20 -6.11 -12.77
CA THR A 144 1.42 -7.56 -12.62
C THR A 144 0.34 -8.30 -11.81
N PRO A 145 -0.95 -8.20 -12.18
CA PRO A 145 -2.03 -8.66 -11.31
C PRO A 145 -2.05 -10.19 -11.17
N THR A 146 -2.40 -10.68 -9.98
CA THR A 146 -2.65 -12.12 -9.79
C THR A 146 -3.95 -12.53 -10.48
N LYS A 147 -4.11 -13.82 -10.78
CA LYS A 147 -5.40 -14.33 -11.30
C LYS A 147 -6.55 -14.01 -10.35
N HIS A 148 -6.30 -14.09 -9.04
CA HIS A 148 -7.27 -13.73 -8.00
C HIS A 148 -7.66 -12.25 -8.10
N ALA A 149 -6.68 -11.34 -8.17
CA ALA A 149 -6.93 -9.90 -8.30
C ALA A 149 -7.77 -9.58 -9.56
N ILE A 150 -7.52 -10.25 -10.68
CA ILE A 150 -8.33 -10.09 -11.90
C ILE A 150 -9.79 -10.49 -11.64
N ILE A 151 -10.02 -11.67 -11.06
CA ILE A 151 -11.37 -12.17 -10.76
C ILE A 151 -12.07 -11.25 -9.74
N GLN A 152 -11.38 -10.87 -8.68
CA GLN A 152 -11.89 -9.99 -7.63
C GLN A 152 -12.31 -8.64 -8.19
N THR A 153 -11.47 -8.00 -9.02
CA THR A 153 -11.83 -6.75 -9.70
C THR A 153 -13.05 -6.92 -10.60
N LEU A 154 -13.15 -8.01 -11.37
CA LEU A 154 -14.31 -8.28 -12.23
C LEU A 154 -15.61 -8.49 -11.43
N VAL A 155 -15.55 -9.24 -10.31
CA VAL A 155 -16.70 -9.47 -9.43
C VAL A 155 -17.10 -8.19 -8.72
N SER A 156 -16.14 -7.42 -8.20
CA SER A 156 -16.39 -6.15 -7.52
C SER A 156 -17.03 -5.12 -8.46
N MET A 157 -16.66 -5.10 -9.75
CA MET A 157 -17.32 -4.24 -10.74
C MET A 157 -18.81 -4.58 -10.97
N LYS A 158 -19.19 -5.86 -10.84
CA LYS A 158 -20.58 -6.30 -11.02
C LYS A 158 -21.39 -6.25 -9.72
N SER A 159 -20.74 -6.44 -8.58
CA SER A 159 -21.38 -6.56 -7.27
C SER A 159 -20.48 -6.01 -6.16
N PRO A 160 -20.30 -4.67 -6.09
CA PRO A 160 -19.38 -4.04 -5.14
C PRO A 160 -19.79 -4.25 -3.67
N GLN A 161 -21.07 -4.51 -3.42
CA GLN A 161 -21.59 -4.81 -2.07
C GLN A 161 -21.18 -6.20 -1.55
N ARG A 162 -20.74 -7.11 -2.43
CA ARG A 162 -20.31 -8.46 -2.04
C ARG A 162 -18.81 -8.58 -1.85
N VAL A 163 -18.04 -7.84 -2.66
CA VAL A 163 -16.59 -8.00 -2.77
C VAL A 163 -15.94 -6.65 -3.02
N SER A 164 -14.93 -6.32 -2.22
CA SER A 164 -14.08 -5.14 -2.41
C SER A 164 -13.19 -5.28 -3.64
N GLN A 165 -12.76 -4.15 -4.20
CA GLN A 165 -11.78 -4.16 -5.28
C GLN A 165 -10.43 -4.69 -4.78
N ALA A 166 -9.61 -5.22 -5.69
CA ALA A 166 -8.22 -5.55 -5.39
C ALA A 166 -7.47 -4.30 -4.91
N CYS A 167 -6.50 -4.47 -4.02
CA CYS A 167 -5.77 -3.34 -3.42
C CYS A 167 -4.50 -3.02 -4.21
N CYS A 168 -4.15 -1.73 -4.29
CA CYS A 168 -2.87 -1.29 -4.82
C CYS A 168 -1.82 -1.36 -3.71
N VAL A 169 -0.85 -2.26 -3.83
CA VAL A 169 0.14 -2.54 -2.77
C VAL A 169 1.54 -2.72 -3.35
N PRO A 170 2.59 -2.54 -2.53
CA PRO A 170 3.95 -2.90 -2.92
C PRO A 170 4.05 -4.40 -3.25
N THR A 171 4.65 -4.72 -4.38
CA THR A 171 4.91 -6.10 -4.81
C THR A 171 6.37 -6.48 -4.73
N LYS A 172 7.25 -5.47 -4.67
CA LYS A 172 8.68 -5.63 -4.46
C LYS A 172 9.20 -4.44 -3.64
N LEU A 173 10.02 -4.74 -2.65
CA LEU A 173 10.68 -3.76 -1.79
C LEU A 173 12.20 -3.89 -1.94
N ASP A 174 12.90 -2.77 -1.96
CA ASP A 174 14.36 -2.68 -2.01
C ASP A 174 14.91 -2.26 -0.63
N PRO A 175 16.15 -2.66 -0.28
CA PRO A 175 16.76 -2.31 1.00
C PRO A 175 17.33 -0.88 1.05
N ILE A 176 17.59 -0.40 2.27
CA ILE A 176 18.44 0.76 2.54
C ILE A 176 19.58 0.40 3.51
N SER A 177 20.58 1.27 3.62
CA SER A 177 21.61 1.14 4.65
C SER A 177 21.26 1.99 5.87
N LEU A 178 21.39 1.43 7.06
CA LEU A 178 21.08 2.09 8.33
C LEU A 178 22.30 2.08 9.26
N LEU A 179 22.45 3.16 10.01
CA LEU A 179 23.27 3.22 11.23
C LEU A 179 22.29 3.32 12.41
N TYR A 180 22.27 2.34 13.29
CA TYR A 180 21.34 2.29 14.41
C TYR A 180 22.03 1.85 15.70
N MET A 181 21.39 2.13 16.84
CA MET A 181 21.81 1.69 18.16
C MET A 181 20.94 0.50 18.58
N ASP A 182 21.56 -0.62 18.92
CA ASP A 182 20.85 -1.80 19.42
C ASP A 182 20.42 -1.65 20.89
N GLU A 183 19.66 -2.63 21.41
CA GLU A 183 19.20 -2.63 22.80
C GLU A 183 20.35 -2.64 23.84
N THR A 184 21.56 -3.04 23.42
CA THR A 184 22.76 -3.05 24.27
C THR A 184 23.49 -1.71 24.27
N GLY A 185 23.03 -0.75 23.47
CA GLY A 185 23.64 0.57 23.30
C GLY A 185 24.82 0.58 22.33
N VAL A 186 25.04 -0.50 21.57
CA VAL A 186 26.11 -0.60 20.58
C VAL A 186 25.62 -0.03 19.26
N VAL A 187 26.44 0.83 18.65
CA VAL A 187 26.17 1.42 17.34
C VAL A 187 26.58 0.43 16.26
N THR A 188 25.61 0.00 15.47
CA THR A 188 25.77 -1.01 14.41
C THR A 188 25.40 -0.43 13.06
N TYR A 189 26.26 -0.68 12.06
CA TYR A 189 25.98 -0.34 10.67
C TYR A 189 25.44 -1.56 9.93
N LYS A 190 24.24 -1.46 9.37
CA LYS A 190 23.62 -2.50 8.56
C LYS A 190 23.50 -2.03 7.12
N TYR A 191 24.25 -2.69 6.24
CA TYR A 191 24.35 -2.31 4.84
C TYR A 191 23.05 -2.58 4.06
N LYS A 192 22.34 -3.67 4.35
CA LYS A 192 21.07 -4.03 3.71
C LYS A 192 20.01 -4.28 4.77
N TYR A 193 19.17 -3.28 4.97
CA TYR A 193 17.94 -3.38 5.72
C TYR A 193 16.78 -3.52 4.74
N ASP A 194 16.35 -4.77 4.54
CA ASP A 194 15.35 -5.13 3.53
C ASP A 194 13.96 -4.58 3.87
N GLY A 195 13.10 -4.48 2.85
CA GLY A 195 11.69 -4.13 3.06
C GLY A 195 11.38 -2.64 3.22
N MET A 196 12.32 -1.75 2.90
CA MET A 196 12.18 -0.32 3.23
C MET A 196 11.65 0.55 2.08
N VAL A 197 12.07 0.30 0.83
CA VAL A 197 11.75 1.18 -0.31
C VAL A 197 10.86 0.46 -1.31
N VAL A 198 9.76 1.08 -1.75
CA VAL A 198 8.92 0.51 -2.82
C VAL A 198 9.68 0.51 -4.15
N ALA A 199 9.97 -0.69 -4.65
CA ALA A 199 10.54 -0.89 -5.97
C ALA A 199 9.43 -0.95 -7.03
N GLU A 200 8.38 -1.75 -6.77
CA GLU A 200 7.29 -2.03 -7.70
C GLU A 200 5.94 -2.07 -6.97
N CYS A 201 4.89 -1.59 -7.65
CA CYS A 201 3.50 -1.63 -7.20
C CYS A 201 2.68 -2.60 -8.07
N GLY A 202 1.66 -3.20 -7.47
CA GLY A 202 0.73 -4.04 -8.21
C GLY A 202 -0.62 -4.18 -7.53
N CYS A 203 -1.54 -4.81 -8.26
CA CYS A 203 -2.87 -5.13 -7.75
C CYS A 203 -2.89 -6.54 -7.17
N ARG A 204 -3.30 -6.68 -5.90
CA ARG A 204 -3.33 -7.93 -5.16
C ARG A 204 -4.71 -8.22 -4.59
#